data_AF-A0ABD1RA76-F1
#
_entry.id   AF-A0ABD1RA76-F1
#
_cell.length_a   1.000
_cell.length_b   1.000
_cell.length_c   1.000
_cell.angle_alpha   90.00
_cell.angle_beta   90.00
_cell.angle_gamma   90.00
#
_symmetry.space_group_name_H-M   'P 1'
#
loop_
_entity.id
_entity.type
_entity.pdbx_description
1 polymer ?
#
loop_
_entity_poly.entity_id
_entity_poly.type
_entity_poly.pdbx_seq_one_letter_code
_entity_poly.pdbx_strand_id
1 'polypeptide(L)'
;MANDFTRAALRISFLASCVSACQSQTMSLADADTVIEQSNCFLEASHFWSTELVLILLQIAQRNSLDVDVDLALGFASHYGKIGTMECLVEDGNAVSYLGPLTRAAERYCMPVVEWFVERGCQDVELCLALTATTSSSQVEIVAYLLPHVPLHILAALNIEILKAAAEQSGGSLEGVVLLFRLNFLGDPAATYAVADSIATSDDEAVSPYLRAFLQEHWSEAAFLDGLRQGQVRYTNLVQIFKSGESPICFRDLPAPLRVAIAYLPLCQLRRLLVISMSLGSARGSC
;
A
#
# COMPACT_ATOMS: atom_id res chain seq x y z
N MET A 1 -17.68 29.04 -12.76
CA MET A 1 -17.74 30.10 -13.80
C MET A 1 -16.38 30.71 -14.12
N ALA A 2 -15.70 31.46 -13.23
CA ALA A 2 -14.38 32.03 -13.55
C ALA A 2 -13.31 30.95 -13.84
N ASN A 3 -13.21 29.92 -13.00
CA ASN A 3 -12.29 28.77 -13.22
C ASN A 3 -12.59 27.97 -14.50
N ASP A 4 -13.85 27.96 -14.96
CA ASP A 4 -14.22 27.22 -16.18
C ASP A 4 -13.87 28.03 -17.43
N PHE A 5 -13.97 29.36 -17.35
CA PHE A 5 -13.58 30.26 -18.43
C PHE A 5 -12.07 30.30 -18.62
N THR A 6 -11.29 30.35 -17.53
CA THR A 6 -9.82 30.30 -17.60
C THR A 6 -9.35 28.93 -18.14
N ARG A 7 -10.01 27.84 -17.74
CA ARG A 7 -9.74 26.49 -18.25
C ARG A 7 -10.09 26.35 -19.73
N ALA A 8 -11.22 26.90 -20.16
CA ALA A 8 -11.60 26.90 -21.57
C ALA A 8 -10.66 27.75 -22.43
N ALA A 9 -10.26 28.92 -21.95
CA ALA A 9 -9.29 29.79 -22.63
C ALA A 9 -7.92 29.10 -22.76
N LEU A 10 -7.42 28.46 -21.69
CA LEU A 10 -6.18 27.70 -21.75
C LEU A 10 -6.27 26.52 -22.72
N ARG A 11 -7.38 25.77 -22.74
CA ARG A 11 -7.61 24.68 -23.71
C ARG A 11 -7.60 25.19 -25.16
N ILE A 12 -8.21 26.34 -25.43
CA ILE A 12 -8.24 26.92 -26.78
C ILE A 12 -6.85 27.43 -27.20
N SER A 13 -6.15 28.14 -26.31
CA SER A 13 -4.78 28.61 -26.57
C SER A 13 -3.81 27.45 -26.78
N PHE A 14 -3.97 26.39 -25.99
CA PHE A 14 -3.18 25.17 -26.06
C PHE A 14 -3.45 24.39 -27.37
N LEU A 15 -4.73 24.22 -27.75
CA LEU A 15 -5.11 23.63 -29.03
C LEU A 15 -4.57 24.44 -30.21
N ALA A 16 -4.60 25.77 -30.14
CA ALA A 16 -4.02 26.62 -31.18
C ALA A 16 -2.49 26.43 -31.29
N SER A 17 -1.79 26.28 -30.17
CA SER A 17 -0.35 25.99 -30.14
C SER A 17 -0.05 24.61 -30.73
N CYS A 18 -0.81 23.58 -30.35
CA CYS A 18 -0.67 22.22 -30.89
C CYS A 18 -0.93 22.17 -32.39
N VAL A 19 -1.99 22.84 -32.86
CA VAL A 19 -2.33 22.91 -34.30
C VAL A 19 -1.24 23.67 -35.07
N SER A 20 -0.69 24.75 -34.51
CA SER A 20 0.44 25.48 -35.10
C SER A 20 1.71 24.62 -35.19
N ALA A 21 2.01 23.86 -34.14
CA ALA A 21 3.14 22.92 -34.14
C ALA A 21 2.96 21.79 -35.17
N CYS A 22 1.73 21.33 -35.39
CA CYS A 22 1.41 20.28 -36.36
C CYS A 22 1.35 20.77 -37.82
N GLN A 23 1.12 22.07 -38.05
CA GLN A 23 1.05 22.67 -39.40
C GLN A 23 2.41 23.06 -39.98
N SER A 24 3.48 23.06 -39.18
CA SER A 24 4.84 23.38 -39.65
C SER A 24 5.42 22.21 -40.46
N GLN A 25 5.06 22.17 -41.75
CA GLN A 25 5.37 21.09 -42.70
C GLN A 25 6.82 21.12 -43.26
N THR A 26 7.79 21.64 -42.50
CA THR A 26 9.20 21.76 -42.94
C THR A 26 10.12 20.98 -42.01
N MET A 27 10.36 19.71 -42.36
CA MET A 27 11.42 18.88 -41.79
C MET A 27 12.80 19.49 -42.09
N SER A 28 13.40 20.17 -41.10
CA SER A 28 14.85 20.40 -41.03
C SER A 28 15.26 20.91 -39.65
N LEU A 29 16.19 20.22 -38.97
CA LEU A 29 17.03 20.64 -37.83
C LEU A 29 16.35 21.33 -36.62
N ALA A 30 15.03 21.48 -36.63
CA ALA A 30 14.13 21.88 -35.54
C ALA A 30 13.34 20.66 -35.01
N ASP A 31 13.76 19.46 -35.40
CA ASP A 31 13.07 18.20 -35.11
C ASP A 31 13.11 17.86 -33.61
N ALA A 32 14.08 18.37 -32.84
CA ALA A 32 14.11 18.17 -31.39
C ALA A 32 13.15 19.10 -30.64
N ASP A 33 13.14 20.40 -30.97
CA ASP A 33 12.29 21.39 -30.28
C ASP A 33 10.81 21.15 -30.58
N THR A 34 10.48 20.77 -31.82
CA THR A 34 9.09 20.44 -32.20
C THR A 34 8.61 19.13 -31.56
N VAL A 35 9.47 18.11 -31.45
CA VAL A 35 9.16 16.87 -30.71
C VAL A 35 9.02 17.12 -29.22
N ILE A 36 9.89 17.95 -28.62
CA ILE A 36 9.82 18.31 -27.19
C ILE A 36 8.57 19.14 -26.90
N GLU A 37 8.22 20.12 -27.74
CA GLU A 37 6.98 20.89 -27.59
C GLU A 37 5.74 20.00 -27.73
N GLN A 38 5.72 19.05 -28.67
CA GLN A 38 4.62 18.12 -28.85
C GLN A 38 4.50 17.09 -27.71
N SER A 39 5.63 16.61 -27.18
CA SER A 39 5.68 15.73 -26.01
C SER A 39 5.22 16.46 -24.74
N ASN A 40 5.69 17.70 -24.51
CA ASN A 40 5.20 18.54 -23.42
C ASN A 40 3.72 18.84 -23.55
N CYS A 41 3.26 19.12 -24.77
CA CYS A 41 1.84 19.30 -25.05
C CYS A 41 1.03 18.04 -24.70
N PHE A 42 1.48 16.86 -25.10
CA PHE A 42 0.79 15.61 -24.79
C PHE A 42 0.69 15.32 -23.29
N LEU A 43 1.77 15.61 -22.54
CA LEU A 43 1.76 15.48 -21.08
C LEU A 43 0.82 16.52 -20.43
N GLU A 44 0.85 17.76 -20.91
CA GLU A 44 -0.08 18.80 -20.47
C GLU A 44 -1.54 18.45 -20.78
N ALA A 45 -1.83 17.84 -21.92
CA ALA A 45 -3.17 17.37 -22.27
C ALA A 45 -3.72 16.36 -21.26
N SER A 46 -2.87 15.43 -20.86
CA SER A 46 -3.15 14.44 -19.81
C SER A 46 -3.36 15.13 -18.45
N HIS A 47 -2.66 16.24 -18.22
CA HIS A 47 -2.83 17.11 -17.06
C HIS A 47 -4.09 18.02 -17.13
N PHE A 48 -4.56 18.45 -18.30
CA PHE A 48 -5.70 19.38 -18.46
C PHE A 48 -7.06 18.69 -18.69
N TRP A 49 -7.09 17.36 -18.60
CA TRP A 49 -8.30 16.55 -18.44
C TRP A 49 -9.25 16.57 -19.65
N SER A 50 -8.73 16.46 -20.87
CA SER A 50 -9.58 16.26 -22.07
C SER A 50 -9.16 14.99 -22.80
N THR A 51 -9.98 13.96 -22.65
CA THR A 51 -9.89 12.67 -23.36
C THR A 51 -9.82 12.86 -24.87
N GLU A 52 -10.64 13.77 -25.40
CA GLU A 52 -10.72 14.07 -26.83
C GLU A 52 -9.41 14.68 -27.34
N LEU A 53 -8.78 15.52 -26.53
CA LEU A 53 -7.55 16.19 -26.89
C LEU A 53 -6.35 15.24 -26.82
N VAL A 54 -6.31 14.35 -25.82
CA VAL A 54 -5.33 13.25 -25.76
C VAL A 54 -5.46 12.35 -26.98
N LEU A 55 -6.69 11.97 -27.37
CA LEU A 55 -6.96 11.18 -28.59
C LEU A 55 -6.45 11.86 -29.85
N ILE A 56 -6.76 13.15 -30.04
CA ILE A 56 -6.32 13.91 -31.22
C ILE A 56 -4.79 13.97 -31.28
N LEU A 57 -4.12 14.25 -30.15
CA LEU A 57 -2.66 14.32 -30.09
C LEU A 57 -2.02 12.94 -30.33
N LEU A 58 -2.60 11.87 -29.78
CA LEU A 58 -2.11 10.51 -29.98
C LEU A 58 -2.20 10.09 -31.47
N GLN A 59 -3.32 10.42 -32.14
CA GLN A 59 -3.49 10.17 -33.57
C GLN A 59 -2.47 10.94 -34.42
N ILE A 60 -2.18 12.19 -34.05
CA ILE A 60 -1.17 13.01 -34.72
C ILE A 60 0.22 12.41 -34.50
N ALA A 61 0.55 12.01 -33.27
CA ALA A 61 1.81 11.39 -32.92
C ALA A 61 2.06 10.11 -33.74
N GLN A 62 1.06 9.23 -33.79
CA GLN A 62 1.09 8.00 -34.59
C GLN A 62 1.28 8.28 -36.09
N ARG A 63 0.55 9.25 -36.65
CA ARG A 63 0.65 9.61 -38.08
C ARG A 63 2.03 10.14 -38.45
N ASN A 64 2.65 10.89 -37.54
CA ASN A 64 3.95 11.51 -37.76
C ASN A 64 5.12 10.67 -37.24
N SER A 65 4.87 9.45 -36.73
CA SER A 65 5.89 8.57 -36.11
C SER A 65 6.69 9.28 -35.01
N LEU A 66 6.00 10.09 -34.19
CA LEU A 66 6.59 10.80 -33.07
C LEU A 66 6.61 9.89 -31.84
N ASP A 67 7.75 9.87 -31.15
CA ASP A 67 7.90 9.15 -29.90
C ASP A 67 7.31 10.01 -28.77
N VAL A 68 6.28 9.48 -28.12
CA VAL A 68 5.54 10.17 -27.07
C VAL A 68 5.48 9.25 -25.87
N ASP A 69 5.80 9.78 -24.70
CA ASP A 69 5.85 9.00 -23.46
C ASP A 69 4.42 8.73 -22.94
N VAL A 70 3.80 7.69 -23.49
CA VAL A 70 2.44 7.24 -23.12
C VAL A 70 2.39 6.73 -21.68
N ASP A 71 3.44 6.07 -21.20
CA ASP A 71 3.52 5.54 -19.84
C ASP A 71 3.56 6.68 -18.80
N LEU A 72 4.33 7.73 -19.09
CA LEU A 72 4.36 8.94 -18.24
C LEU A 72 3.02 9.68 -18.27
N ALA A 73 2.38 9.79 -19.45
CA ALA A 73 1.05 10.36 -19.57
C ALA A 73 0.00 9.56 -18.77
N LEU A 74 0.09 8.23 -18.77
CA LEU A 74 -0.77 7.35 -17.97
C LEU A 74 -0.53 7.59 -16.48
N GLY A 75 0.72 7.84 -16.08
CA GLY A 75 1.08 8.24 -14.71
C GLY A 75 0.38 9.52 -14.27
N PHE A 76 0.35 10.54 -15.13
CA PHE A 76 -0.40 11.78 -14.86
C PHE A 76 -1.91 11.55 -14.83
N ALA A 77 -2.47 10.82 -15.80
CA ALA A 77 -3.91 10.53 -15.84
C ALA A 77 -4.38 9.78 -14.57
N SER A 78 -3.57 8.83 -14.10
CA SER A 78 -3.80 8.06 -12.87
C SER A 78 -3.70 8.95 -11.63
N HIS A 79 -2.71 9.85 -11.60
CA HIS A 79 -2.54 10.81 -10.51
C HIS A 79 -3.77 11.72 -10.32
N TYR A 80 -4.47 12.07 -11.40
CA TYR A 80 -5.67 12.92 -11.37
C TYR A 80 -7.00 12.14 -11.42
N GLY A 81 -6.96 10.80 -11.39
CA GLY A 81 -8.14 9.95 -11.38
C GLY A 81 -9.00 10.05 -12.64
N LYS A 82 -8.37 10.17 -13.81
CA LYS A 82 -9.06 10.31 -15.10
C LYS A 82 -9.13 8.99 -15.85
N ILE A 83 -10.01 8.11 -15.38
CA ILE A 83 -10.22 6.76 -15.93
C ILE A 83 -10.42 6.77 -17.45
N GLY A 84 -11.29 7.63 -18.01
CA GLY A 84 -11.50 7.68 -19.46
C GLY A 84 -10.25 8.07 -20.27
N THR A 85 -9.35 8.87 -19.69
CA THR A 85 -8.05 9.18 -20.31
C THR A 85 -7.09 8.00 -20.20
N MET A 86 -7.10 7.31 -19.06
CA MET A 86 -6.30 6.09 -18.87
C MET A 86 -6.72 4.98 -19.83
N GLU A 87 -8.03 4.81 -20.08
CA GLU A 87 -8.58 3.86 -21.04
C GLU A 87 -8.04 4.12 -22.45
N CYS A 88 -8.13 5.36 -22.92
CA CYS A 88 -7.55 5.76 -24.20
C CYS A 88 -6.04 5.51 -24.28
N LEU A 89 -5.28 5.88 -23.24
CA LEU A 89 -3.82 5.69 -23.23
C LEU A 89 -3.41 4.22 -23.25
N VAL A 90 -4.19 3.33 -22.63
CA VAL A 90 -3.94 1.90 -22.65
C VAL A 90 -4.39 1.27 -23.97
N GLU A 91 -5.60 1.58 -24.44
CA GLU A 91 -6.20 0.94 -25.62
C GLU A 91 -5.63 1.47 -26.94
N ASP A 92 -5.53 2.79 -27.08
CA ASP A 92 -5.05 3.44 -28.30
C ASP A 92 -3.55 3.73 -28.24
N GLY A 93 -3.04 4.09 -27.05
CA GLY A 93 -1.64 4.46 -26.83
C GLY A 93 -0.70 3.29 -26.54
N ASN A 94 -1.25 2.09 -26.32
CA ASN A 94 -0.50 0.87 -26.03
C ASN A 94 0.49 1.01 -24.86
N ALA A 95 0.05 1.67 -23.77
CA ALA A 95 0.83 1.77 -22.54
C ALA A 95 1.14 0.37 -21.97
N VAL A 96 2.40 0.14 -21.61
CA VAL A 96 2.92 -1.19 -21.22
C VAL A 96 3.29 -1.28 -19.74
N SER A 97 3.48 -0.16 -19.06
CA SER A 97 3.96 -0.11 -17.69
C SER A 97 2.90 0.44 -16.74
N TYR A 98 2.43 -0.38 -15.79
CA TYR A 98 1.42 0.03 -14.80
C TYR A 98 2.02 0.34 -13.44
N LEU A 99 3.26 -0.09 -13.15
CA LEU A 99 3.93 0.13 -11.87
C LEU A 99 3.86 1.60 -11.39
N GLY A 100 4.38 2.53 -12.19
CA GLY A 100 4.44 3.95 -11.83
C GLY A 100 3.04 4.55 -11.64
N PRO A 101 2.14 4.43 -12.63
CA PRO A 101 0.76 4.88 -12.53
C PRO A 101 -0.02 4.31 -11.33
N LEU A 102 0.07 3.00 -11.10
CA LEU A 102 -0.59 2.30 -9.99
C LEU A 102 -0.05 2.79 -8.64
N THR A 103 1.28 2.80 -8.47
CA THR A 103 1.91 3.23 -7.21
C THR A 103 1.48 4.65 -6.85
N ARG A 104 1.46 5.55 -7.85
CA ARG A 104 1.09 6.95 -7.64
C ARG A 104 -0.40 7.15 -7.36
N ALA A 105 -1.27 6.33 -7.96
CA ALA A 105 -2.69 6.32 -7.63
C ALA A 105 -2.94 5.83 -6.20
N ALA A 106 -2.20 4.79 -5.82
CA ALA A 106 -2.26 4.18 -4.51
C ALA A 106 -1.77 5.16 -3.43
N GLU A 107 -0.65 5.85 -3.63
CA GLU A 107 -0.16 6.94 -2.75
C GLU A 107 -1.15 8.10 -2.59
N ARG A 108 -2.04 8.31 -3.56
CA ARG A 108 -3.01 9.42 -3.57
C ARG A 108 -4.39 9.03 -3.08
N TYR A 109 -4.55 7.83 -2.55
CA TYR A 109 -5.82 7.37 -1.97
C TYR A 109 -6.95 7.28 -3.01
N CYS A 110 -6.62 7.05 -4.29
CA CYS A 110 -7.62 7.01 -5.36
C CYS A 110 -8.12 5.58 -5.62
N MET A 111 -9.02 5.08 -4.77
CA MET A 111 -9.57 3.72 -4.87
C MET A 111 -10.09 3.35 -6.27
N PRO A 112 -10.89 4.20 -6.97
CA PRO A 112 -11.42 3.83 -8.28
C PRO A 112 -10.35 3.56 -9.34
N VAL A 113 -9.20 4.23 -9.22
CA VAL A 113 -8.06 4.03 -10.14
C VAL A 113 -7.32 2.74 -9.79
N VAL A 114 -7.17 2.44 -8.50
CA VAL A 114 -6.55 1.19 -8.04
C VAL A 114 -7.40 -0.01 -8.45
N GLU A 115 -8.73 0.05 -8.26
CA GLU A 115 -9.67 -0.97 -8.73
C GLU A 115 -9.53 -1.20 -10.24
N TRP A 116 -9.52 -0.10 -11.02
CA TRP A 116 -9.38 -0.15 -12.48
C TRP A 116 -8.10 -0.85 -12.95
N PHE A 117 -6.98 -0.65 -12.24
CA PHE A 117 -5.71 -1.34 -12.54
C PHE A 117 -5.76 -2.82 -12.17
N VAL A 118 -6.29 -3.16 -11.00
CA VAL A 118 -6.43 -4.55 -10.54
C VAL A 118 -7.33 -5.36 -11.48
N GLU A 119 -8.46 -4.79 -11.92
CA GLU A 119 -9.39 -5.43 -12.85
C GLU A 119 -8.77 -5.72 -14.23
N ARG A 120 -7.79 -4.92 -14.65
CA ARG A 120 -7.05 -5.12 -15.91
C ARG A 120 -5.95 -6.17 -15.83
N GLY A 121 -5.64 -6.69 -14.63
CA GLY A 121 -4.64 -7.72 -14.43
C GLY A 121 -3.20 -7.17 -14.46
N CYS A 122 -2.90 -6.22 -13.58
CA CYS A 122 -1.52 -5.82 -13.30
C CYS A 122 -0.63 -7.02 -12.94
N GLN A 123 0.67 -6.89 -13.21
CA GLN A 123 1.61 -7.94 -12.86
C GLN A 123 1.73 -8.07 -11.35
N ASP A 124 1.99 -9.30 -10.89
CA ASP A 124 2.04 -9.59 -9.45
C ASP A 124 3.08 -8.74 -8.68
N VAL A 125 4.22 -8.45 -9.33
CA VAL A 125 5.28 -7.60 -8.76
C VAL A 125 4.82 -6.14 -8.66
N GLU A 126 4.03 -5.65 -9.61
CA GLU A 126 3.49 -4.28 -9.59
C GLU A 126 2.49 -4.12 -8.44
N LEU A 127 1.62 -5.12 -8.25
CA LEU A 127 0.68 -5.15 -7.12
C LEU A 127 1.41 -5.17 -5.78
N CYS A 128 2.49 -5.96 -5.67
CA CYS A 128 3.30 -6.01 -4.45
C CYS A 128 4.02 -4.68 -4.16
N LEU A 129 4.56 -4.01 -5.17
CA LEU A 129 5.21 -2.71 -4.99
C LEU A 129 4.21 -1.61 -4.63
N ALA A 130 3.01 -1.63 -5.23
CA ALA A 130 1.91 -0.74 -4.87
C ALA A 130 1.42 -0.98 -3.43
N LEU A 131 1.35 -2.25 -3.00
CA LEU A 131 1.07 -2.60 -1.61
C LEU A 131 2.14 -1.99 -0.68
N THR A 132 3.43 -2.13 -1.00
CA THR A 132 4.50 -1.54 -0.20
C THR A 132 4.34 -0.01 -0.08
N ALA A 133 4.13 0.70 -1.19
CA ALA A 133 3.94 2.16 -1.16
C ALA A 133 2.70 2.61 -0.36
N THR A 134 1.59 1.86 -0.43
CA THR A 134 0.38 2.16 0.34
C THR A 134 0.55 1.86 1.83
N THR A 135 1.35 0.86 2.18
CA THR A 135 1.71 0.59 3.57
C THR A 135 2.61 1.69 4.14
N SER A 136 3.59 2.18 3.37
CA SER A 136 4.44 3.32 3.76
C SER A 136 3.63 4.60 4.03
N SER A 137 2.51 4.78 3.33
CA SER A 137 1.60 5.93 3.50
C SER A 137 0.41 5.66 4.43
N SER A 138 0.42 4.53 5.15
CA SER A 138 -0.58 4.11 6.15
C SER A 138 -2.03 4.07 5.64
N GLN A 139 -2.26 3.71 4.38
CA GLN A 139 -3.61 3.70 3.81
C GLN A 139 -4.37 2.42 4.09
N VAL A 140 -5.12 2.38 5.19
CA VAL A 140 -5.83 1.18 5.65
C VAL A 140 -6.74 0.57 4.58
N GLU A 141 -7.53 1.40 3.90
CA GLU A 141 -8.54 0.94 2.95
C GLU A 141 -7.93 0.28 1.70
N ILE A 142 -6.93 0.93 1.09
CA ILE A 142 -6.29 0.40 -0.12
C ILE A 142 -5.40 -0.80 0.19
N VAL A 143 -4.71 -0.81 1.33
CA VAL A 143 -3.93 -1.99 1.75
C VAL A 143 -4.85 -3.19 1.95
N ALA A 144 -6.00 -3.00 2.61
CA ALA A 144 -6.98 -4.06 2.81
C ALA A 144 -7.58 -4.56 1.48
N TYR A 145 -7.73 -3.67 0.50
CA TYR A 145 -8.19 -4.03 -0.84
C TYR A 145 -7.12 -4.76 -1.66
N LEU A 146 -5.88 -4.28 -1.69
CA LEU A 146 -4.80 -4.85 -2.52
C LEU A 146 -4.27 -6.19 -1.99
N LEU A 147 -4.19 -6.34 -0.66
CA LEU A 147 -3.55 -7.49 -0.04
C LEU A 147 -4.09 -8.86 -0.52
N PRO A 148 -5.41 -9.08 -0.66
CA PRO A 148 -5.96 -10.33 -1.22
C PRO A 148 -5.61 -10.58 -2.69
N HIS A 149 -5.28 -9.54 -3.46
CA HIS A 149 -4.95 -9.64 -4.88
C HIS A 149 -3.47 -9.92 -5.13
N VAL A 150 -2.59 -9.70 -4.14
CA VAL A 150 -1.17 -10.04 -4.28
C VAL A 150 -0.97 -11.54 -4.02
N PRO A 151 -0.31 -12.28 -4.93
CA PRO A 151 -0.05 -13.70 -4.71
C PRO A 151 0.79 -13.96 -3.46
N LEU A 152 0.36 -14.94 -2.67
CA LEU A 152 0.99 -15.28 -1.39
C LEU A 152 2.48 -15.66 -1.53
N HIS A 153 2.87 -16.29 -2.63
CA HIS A 153 4.25 -16.70 -2.86
C HIS A 153 5.21 -15.51 -3.01
N ILE A 154 4.73 -14.38 -3.54
CA ILE A 154 5.52 -13.14 -3.66
C ILE A 154 5.58 -12.45 -2.30
N LEU A 155 4.44 -12.37 -1.59
CA LEU A 155 4.42 -11.83 -0.23
C LEU A 155 5.37 -12.60 0.70
N ALA A 156 5.41 -13.92 0.59
CA ALA A 156 6.31 -14.77 1.36
C ALA A 156 7.78 -14.59 0.95
N ALA A 157 8.06 -14.32 -0.33
CA ALA A 157 9.42 -14.11 -0.82
C ALA A 157 9.99 -12.72 -0.45
N LEU A 158 9.13 -11.69 -0.38
CA LEU A 158 9.52 -10.29 -0.15
C LEU A 158 9.08 -9.76 1.23
N ASN A 159 8.74 -10.64 2.17
CA ASN A 159 8.13 -10.26 3.45
C ASN A 159 8.97 -9.25 4.26
N ILE A 160 10.28 -9.45 4.36
CA ILE A 160 11.19 -8.59 5.11
C ILE A 160 11.39 -7.27 4.37
N GLU A 161 11.53 -7.31 3.05
CA GLU A 161 11.72 -6.15 2.19
C GLU A 161 10.51 -5.22 2.22
N ILE A 162 9.29 -5.76 2.19
CA ILE A 162 8.06 -4.98 2.33
C ILE A 162 8.04 -4.25 3.68
N LEU A 163 8.36 -4.96 4.77
CA LEU A 163 8.36 -4.37 6.12
C LEU A 163 9.47 -3.32 6.31
N LYS A 164 10.67 -3.56 5.75
CA LYS A 164 11.78 -2.60 5.73
C LYS A 164 11.37 -1.33 4.98
N ALA A 165 10.87 -1.47 3.76
CA ALA A 165 10.45 -0.34 2.93
C ALA A 165 9.30 0.45 3.57
N ALA A 166 8.30 -0.24 4.14
CA ALA A 166 7.20 0.39 4.86
C ALA A 166 7.66 1.21 6.08
N ALA A 167 8.72 0.77 6.76
CA ALA A 167 9.26 1.46 7.93
C ALA A 167 10.18 2.64 7.57
N GLU A 168 10.92 2.56 6.46
CA GLU A 168 11.86 3.61 6.03
C GLU A 168 11.17 4.76 5.33
N GLN A 169 10.20 4.47 4.46
CA GLN A 169 9.55 5.47 3.62
C GLN A 169 8.46 6.27 4.36
N SER A 170 8.02 5.79 5.51
CA SER A 170 6.95 6.39 6.31
C SER A 170 7.39 7.57 7.20
N GLY A 171 8.61 8.08 7.02
CA GLY A 171 9.14 9.20 7.80
C GLY A 171 9.24 8.93 9.31
N GLY A 172 9.37 7.65 9.70
CA GLY A 172 9.45 7.21 11.09
C GLY A 172 8.13 6.73 11.70
N SER A 173 7.03 6.65 10.92
CA SER A 173 5.79 6.03 11.38
C SER A 173 5.78 4.52 11.15
N LEU A 174 5.49 3.71 12.16
CA LEU A 174 5.35 2.25 12.00
C LEU A 174 3.90 1.80 11.85
N GLU A 175 2.98 2.72 11.58
CA GLU A 175 1.56 2.42 11.46
C GLU A 175 1.24 1.48 10.28
N GLY A 176 1.91 1.65 9.15
CA GLY A 176 1.84 0.72 8.01
C GLY A 176 2.30 -0.70 8.35
N VAL A 177 3.39 -0.81 9.11
CA VAL A 177 3.92 -2.09 9.59
C VAL A 177 2.91 -2.75 10.54
N VAL A 178 2.36 -2.00 11.49
CA VAL A 178 1.30 -2.47 12.40
C VAL A 178 0.08 -2.95 11.62
N LEU A 179 -0.32 -2.22 10.58
CA LEU A 179 -1.45 -2.57 9.74
C LEU A 179 -1.23 -3.92 9.04
N LEU A 180 -0.07 -4.15 8.43
CA LEU A 180 0.27 -5.43 7.79
C LEU A 180 0.18 -6.61 8.77
N PHE A 181 0.69 -6.44 9.98
CA PHE A 181 0.59 -7.47 11.02
C PHE A 181 -0.87 -7.72 11.46
N ARG A 182 -1.66 -6.66 11.62
CA ARG A 182 -3.09 -6.77 11.96
C ARG A 182 -3.89 -7.50 10.88
N LEU A 183 -3.53 -7.28 9.61
CA LEU A 183 -4.15 -7.92 8.47
C LEU A 183 -3.67 -9.35 8.23
N ASN A 184 -2.69 -9.83 9.01
CA ASN A 184 -2.07 -11.14 8.82
C ASN A 184 -1.62 -11.31 7.36
N PHE A 185 -0.74 -10.42 6.90
CA PHE A 185 -0.42 -10.27 5.47
C PHE A 185 0.10 -11.55 4.77
N LEU A 186 0.60 -12.53 5.51
CA LEU A 186 0.99 -13.85 4.96
C LEU A 186 -0.14 -14.89 4.96
N GLY A 187 -1.36 -14.54 5.37
CA GLY A 187 -2.48 -15.47 5.49
C GLY A 187 -2.35 -16.51 6.61
N ASP A 188 -1.16 -16.67 7.19
CA ASP A 188 -0.87 -17.52 8.34
C ASP A 188 -0.30 -16.70 9.50
N PRO A 189 -1.00 -16.64 10.66
CA PRO A 189 -0.51 -15.92 11.83
C PRO A 189 0.87 -16.41 12.28
N ALA A 190 1.13 -17.72 12.22
CA ALA A 190 2.41 -18.27 12.68
C ALA A 190 3.57 -17.76 11.81
N ALA A 191 3.43 -17.82 10.48
CA ALA A 191 4.38 -17.24 9.54
C ALA A 191 4.56 -15.73 9.74
N THR A 192 3.46 -14.99 9.89
CA THR A 192 3.48 -13.54 10.11
C THR A 192 4.26 -13.16 11.38
N TYR A 193 4.04 -13.86 12.50
CA TYR A 193 4.80 -13.64 13.74
C TYR A 193 6.25 -14.10 13.62
N ALA A 194 6.53 -15.19 12.91
CA ALA A 194 7.90 -15.67 12.69
C ALA A 194 8.76 -14.65 11.94
N VAL A 195 8.17 -13.91 10.97
CA VAL A 195 8.87 -12.80 10.29
C VAL A 195 9.17 -11.66 11.25
N ALA A 196 8.20 -11.27 12.10
CA ALA A 196 8.42 -10.24 13.11
C ALA A 196 9.55 -10.60 14.07
N ASP A 197 9.57 -11.85 14.53
CA ASP A 197 10.60 -12.37 15.43
C ASP A 197 11.97 -12.43 14.74
N SER A 198 12.01 -12.90 13.49
CA SER A 198 13.23 -12.92 12.68
C SER A 198 13.85 -11.54 12.51
N ILE A 199 13.04 -10.50 12.28
CA ILE A 199 13.55 -9.12 12.16
C ILE A 199 13.99 -8.61 13.54
N ALA A 200 13.20 -8.89 14.59
CA ALA A 200 13.50 -8.47 15.96
C ALA A 200 14.83 -9.05 16.47
N THR A 201 15.17 -10.30 16.13
CA THR A 201 16.43 -10.95 16.52
C THR A 201 17.55 -10.77 15.51
N SER A 202 17.31 -10.11 14.37
CA SER A 202 18.31 -9.95 13.32
C SER A 202 19.39 -8.94 13.72
N ASP A 203 20.64 -9.31 13.46
CA ASP A 203 21.80 -8.41 13.51
C ASP A 203 22.05 -7.70 12.17
N ASP A 204 21.09 -7.80 11.23
CA ASP A 204 21.19 -7.18 9.92
C ASP A 204 21.16 -5.65 10.03
N GLU A 205 22.29 -4.99 9.72
CA GLU A 205 22.42 -3.54 9.74
C GLU A 205 21.49 -2.84 8.73
N ALA A 206 21.01 -3.56 7.70
CA ALA A 206 20.04 -3.02 6.75
C ALA A 206 18.63 -2.89 7.36
N VAL A 207 18.35 -3.49 8.51
CA VAL A 207 17.10 -3.26 9.25
C VAL A 207 17.25 -2.00 10.11
N SER A 208 16.36 -1.03 9.90
CA SER A 208 16.26 0.16 10.73
C SER A 208 16.23 -0.20 12.22
N PRO A 209 17.09 0.39 13.07
CA PRO A 209 17.12 0.10 14.50
C PRO A 209 15.79 0.45 15.19
N TYR A 210 15.06 1.42 14.64
CA TYR A 210 13.74 1.79 15.13
C TYR A 210 12.70 0.68 14.89
N LEU A 211 12.69 0.09 13.69
CA LEU A 211 11.83 -1.05 13.36
C LEU A 211 12.18 -2.26 14.25
N ARG A 212 13.48 -2.56 14.43
CA ARG A 212 13.93 -3.67 15.27
C ARG A 212 13.46 -3.51 16.72
N ALA A 213 13.69 -2.34 17.32
CA ALA A 213 13.26 -2.06 18.70
C ALA A 213 11.74 -2.17 18.85
N PHE A 214 10.98 -1.65 17.90
CA PHE A 214 9.52 -1.74 17.90
C PHE A 214 9.01 -3.19 17.84
N LEU A 215 9.59 -4.02 16.96
CA LEU A 215 9.21 -5.44 16.87
C LEU A 215 9.64 -6.21 18.12
N GLN A 216 10.82 -5.91 18.67
CA GLN A 216 11.26 -6.48 19.94
C GLN A 216 10.28 -6.17 21.09
N GLU A 217 9.74 -4.96 21.16
CA GLU A 217 8.83 -4.53 22.22
C GLU A 217 7.39 -5.05 22.06
N HIS A 218 6.89 -5.17 20.83
CA HIS A 218 5.45 -5.40 20.60
C HIS A 218 5.10 -6.69 19.87
N TRP A 219 5.99 -7.26 19.07
CA TRP A 219 5.66 -8.34 18.12
C TRP A 219 6.54 -9.58 18.22
N SER A 220 7.63 -9.53 18.98
CA SER A 220 8.53 -10.66 19.22
C SER A 220 7.91 -11.73 20.13
N GLU A 221 8.46 -12.94 20.10
CA GLU A 221 8.05 -14.00 21.04
C GLU A 221 8.28 -13.55 22.49
N ALA A 222 9.39 -12.85 22.75
CA ALA A 222 9.73 -12.31 24.07
C ALA A 222 8.69 -11.29 24.55
N ALA A 223 8.25 -10.38 23.68
CA ALA A 223 7.19 -9.41 23.98
C ALA A 223 5.87 -10.09 24.32
N PHE A 224 5.49 -11.12 23.55
CA PHE A 224 4.30 -11.90 23.83
C PHE A 224 4.37 -12.61 25.20
N LEU A 225 5.51 -13.24 25.50
CA LEU A 225 5.77 -13.90 26.78
C LEU A 225 5.70 -12.94 27.96
N ASP A 226 6.31 -11.77 27.83
CA ASP A 226 6.28 -10.76 28.87
C ASP A 226 4.88 -10.18 29.05
N GLY A 227 4.17 -9.89 27.95
CA GLY A 227 2.77 -9.47 27.97
C GLY A 227 1.86 -10.48 28.67
N LEU A 228 2.06 -11.79 28.45
CA LEU A 228 1.33 -12.84 29.15
C LEU A 228 1.63 -12.85 30.65
N ARG A 229 2.91 -12.71 31.03
CA ARG A 229 3.34 -12.66 32.43
C ARG A 229 2.76 -11.43 33.14
N GLN A 230 2.86 -10.26 32.53
CA GLN A 230 2.26 -9.02 33.03
C GLN A 230 0.74 -9.14 33.13
N GLY A 231 0.10 -9.76 32.14
CA GLY A 231 -1.34 -10.05 32.16
C GLY A 231 -1.73 -10.95 33.35
N GLN A 232 -0.95 -11.98 33.64
CA GLN A 232 -1.19 -12.87 34.78
C GLN A 232 -1.00 -12.16 36.13
N VAL A 233 0.05 -11.35 36.27
CA VAL A 233 0.28 -10.54 37.47
C VAL A 233 -0.87 -9.54 37.67
N ARG A 234 -1.24 -8.80 36.62
CA ARG A 234 -2.35 -7.82 36.68
C ARG A 234 -3.68 -8.49 36.98
N TYR A 235 -3.96 -9.66 36.38
CA TYR A 235 -5.15 -10.45 36.69
C TYR A 235 -5.17 -10.89 38.16
N THR A 236 -4.04 -11.38 38.68
CA THR A 236 -3.94 -11.83 40.08
C THR A 236 -4.13 -10.66 41.04
N ASN A 237 -3.51 -9.52 40.76
CA ASN A 237 -3.70 -8.28 41.52
C ASN A 237 -5.17 -7.84 41.48
N LEU A 238 -5.81 -7.87 40.31
CA LEU A 238 -7.21 -7.49 40.14
C LEU A 238 -8.16 -8.43 40.90
N VAL A 239 -7.94 -9.74 40.82
CA VAL A 239 -8.70 -10.75 41.59
C VAL A 239 -8.46 -10.59 43.09
N GLN A 240 -7.24 -10.28 43.52
CA GLN A 240 -6.94 -9.99 44.92
C GLN A 240 -7.67 -8.72 45.38
N ILE A 241 -7.67 -7.65 44.61
CA ILE A 241 -8.43 -6.42 44.91
C ILE A 241 -9.93 -6.72 45.05
N PHE A 242 -10.50 -7.54 44.14
CA PHE A 242 -11.90 -7.95 44.23
C PHE A 242 -12.20 -8.89 45.41
N LYS A 243 -11.26 -9.76 45.80
CA LYS A 243 -11.43 -10.70 46.93
C LYS A 243 -11.19 -10.06 48.29
N SER A 244 -10.27 -9.10 48.38
CA SER A 244 -9.94 -8.40 49.61
C SER A 244 -10.98 -7.34 49.99
N GLY A 245 -11.97 -7.07 49.14
CA GLY A 245 -13.19 -6.33 49.51
C GLY A 245 -13.03 -4.83 49.75
N GLU A 246 -11.82 -4.26 49.63
CA GLU A 246 -11.56 -2.84 49.93
C GLU A 246 -11.76 -1.90 48.72
N SER A 247 -12.04 -2.45 47.53
CA SER A 247 -12.33 -1.67 46.33
C SER A 247 -13.84 -1.35 46.22
N PRO A 248 -14.24 -0.07 46.14
CA PRO A 248 -15.64 0.32 45.93
C PRO A 248 -16.16 0.02 44.51
N ILE A 249 -15.28 -0.35 43.57
CA ILE A 249 -15.64 -0.67 42.19
C ILE A 249 -16.02 -2.16 42.12
N CYS A 250 -17.26 -2.49 41.74
CA CYS A 250 -17.67 -3.86 41.50
C CYS A 250 -17.29 -4.29 40.07
N PHE A 251 -17.04 -5.59 39.85
CA PHE A 251 -16.70 -6.12 38.51
C PHE A 251 -17.78 -5.82 37.46
N ARG A 252 -19.04 -5.65 37.91
CA ARG A 252 -20.18 -5.29 37.08
C ARG A 252 -20.14 -3.84 36.59
N ASP A 253 -19.45 -2.96 37.30
CA ASP A 253 -19.34 -1.52 37.01
C ASP A 253 -18.28 -1.24 35.93
N LEU A 254 -17.46 -2.24 35.60
CA LEU A 254 -16.49 -2.14 34.51
C LEU A 254 -17.20 -2.13 33.14
N PRO A 255 -16.70 -1.34 32.18
CA PRO A 255 -17.12 -1.41 30.79
C PRO A 255 -17.08 -2.83 30.24
N ALA A 256 -18.07 -3.18 29.41
CA ALA A 256 -18.20 -4.52 28.85
C ALA A 256 -16.91 -5.11 28.24
N PRO A 257 -16.08 -4.33 27.48
CA PRO A 257 -14.83 -4.86 26.92
C PRO A 257 -13.84 -5.36 27.97
N LEU A 258 -13.73 -4.65 29.10
CA LEU A 258 -12.83 -5.01 30.20
C LEU A 258 -13.33 -6.25 30.95
N ARG A 259 -14.64 -6.37 31.14
CA ARG A 259 -15.23 -7.58 31.75
C ARG A 259 -14.96 -8.81 30.90
N VAL A 260 -15.10 -8.69 29.58
CA VAL A 260 -14.78 -9.77 28.63
C VAL A 260 -13.29 -10.10 28.69
N ALA A 261 -12.40 -9.12 28.59
CA ALA A 261 -10.96 -9.37 28.64
C ALA A 261 -10.53 -10.10 29.93
N ILE A 262 -11.05 -9.70 31.09
CA ILE A 262 -10.76 -10.34 32.38
C ILE A 262 -11.36 -11.76 32.45
N ALA A 263 -12.58 -11.96 31.93
CA ALA A 263 -13.24 -13.26 31.96
C ALA A 263 -12.60 -14.30 31.02
N TYR A 264 -12.02 -13.86 29.90
CA TYR A 264 -11.39 -14.75 28.90
C TYR A 264 -9.88 -14.95 29.11
N LEU A 265 -9.24 -14.20 30.01
CA LEU A 265 -7.82 -14.36 30.36
C LEU A 265 -7.42 -15.81 30.74
N PRO A 266 -8.23 -16.56 31.52
CA PRO A 266 -7.98 -17.98 31.79
C PRO A 266 -8.09 -18.89 30.54
N LEU A 267 -8.90 -18.53 29.55
CA LEU A 267 -9.06 -19.30 28.31
C LEU A 267 -7.86 -19.11 27.37
N CYS A 268 -7.28 -17.90 27.35
CA CYS A 268 -6.00 -17.65 26.66
C CYS A 268 -4.87 -18.53 27.21
N GLN A 269 -4.88 -18.83 28.52
CA GLN A 269 -3.91 -19.74 29.16
C GLN A 269 -4.09 -21.20 28.71
N LEU A 270 -5.33 -21.66 28.53
CA LEU A 270 -5.65 -23.03 28.10
C LEU A 270 -5.27 -23.32 26.64
N ARG A 271 -5.40 -22.32 25.74
CA ARG A 271 -5.01 -22.49 24.32
C ARG A 271 -3.53 -22.83 24.17
N ARG A 272 -2.66 -22.34 25.07
CA ARG A 272 -1.23 -22.67 25.07
C ARG A 272 -0.92 -24.05 25.65
N LEU A 273 -1.66 -24.52 26.67
CA LEU A 273 -1.52 -25.90 27.14
C LEU A 273 -1.88 -26.92 26.05
N LEU A 274 -2.92 -26.62 25.26
CA LEU A 274 -3.28 -27.42 24.09
C LEU A 274 -2.20 -27.38 23.00
N VAL A 275 -1.72 -26.20 22.60
CA VAL A 275 -0.69 -26.05 21.55
C VAL A 275 0.67 -26.65 21.99
N ILE A 276 1.09 -26.45 23.25
CA ILE A 276 2.30 -27.06 23.81
C ILE A 276 2.15 -28.58 23.95
N SER A 277 0.97 -29.09 24.32
CA SER A 277 0.72 -30.54 24.36
C SER A 277 0.74 -31.19 22.97
N MET A 278 0.32 -30.47 21.93
CA MET A 278 0.36 -30.93 20.55
C MET A 278 1.78 -30.91 19.96
N SER A 279 2.62 -29.92 20.33
CA SER A 279 4.03 -29.89 19.89
C SER A 279 4.91 -30.91 20.64
N LEU A 280 4.65 -31.18 21.93
CA LEU A 280 5.33 -32.25 22.68
C LEU A 280 4.84 -33.67 22.32
N GLY A 281 3.62 -33.81 21.78
CA GLY A 281 3.10 -35.08 21.28
C GLY A 281 3.76 -35.55 19.97
N SER A 282 4.20 -34.62 19.12
CA SER A 282 4.88 -34.94 17.85
C SER A 282 6.36 -35.35 18.04
N ALA A 283 6.98 -34.98 19.16
CA ALA A 283 8.40 -35.30 19.44
C ALA A 283 8.61 -36.67 20.13
N ARG A 284 7.54 -37.39 20.49
CA ARG A 284 7.59 -38.73 21.13
C ARG A 284 7.15 -39.89 20.24
N GLY A 285 6.88 -39.63 18.95
CA GLY A 285 6.41 -40.62 17.98
C GLY A 285 7.46 -41.06 16.95
N SER A 286 8.75 -41.04 17.29
CA SER A 286 9.82 -41.54 16.41
C SER A 286 10.92 -42.21 17.25
N CYS A 287 10.60 -43.41 17.73
CA CYS A 287 11.55 -44.48 18.05
C CYS A 287 10.93 -45.77 17.52
#